data_AF-A0A930W5X4-F1
#
_entry.id   AF-A0A930W5X4-F1
#
_cell.length_a   1.000
_cell.length_b   1.000
_cell.length_c   1.000
_cell.angle_alpha   90.00
_cell.angle_beta   90.00
_cell.angle_gamma   90.00
#
_symmetry.space_group_name_H-M   'P 1'
#
loop_
_entity.id
_entity.type
_entity.pdbx_description
1 polymer ?
#
loop_
_entity_poly.entity_id
_entity_poly.type
_entity_poly.pdbx_seq_one_letter_code
_entity_poly.pdbx_strand_id
1 'polypeptide(L)'
;NDSSKPLSILRAIFDACIGVLLLAIVFVVCAQAPFAFIGFMIPFGACAIFGSFFVFRSTLVLLPRVLKKIPGIWYRGLNAFSVRQAEGVARNASKAMTCSAALSSVGMCMFVFAVVLRTQIFEVISSQDMSASDVSGPFGVIVFTCSFYAVVLLVFSSVILAVQQLSLAADNKERYYKLYELGASREILSKSLLTGVLCNFLFPGIFTVIHAIFGLNVIRFMSVEMFQTAIEPSIWPVALLTLFGFVVYFFITYIGAKKNALSMHI
;
A
#
# COMPACT_ATOMS: atom_id res chain seq x y z
N ASN A 1 -3.15 -28.94 -11.72
CA ASN A 1 -3.24 -27.54 -12.17
C ASN A 1 -1.88 -26.90 -11.92
N ASP A 2 -1.06 -26.84 -12.96
CA ASP A 2 0.39 -26.62 -12.88
C ASP A 2 0.72 -25.16 -12.55
N SER A 3 0.94 -24.87 -11.27
CA SER A 3 1.25 -23.54 -10.74
C SER A 3 2.65 -23.04 -11.11
N SER A 4 3.44 -23.84 -11.83
CA SER A 4 4.84 -23.57 -12.18
C SER A 4 5.01 -22.82 -13.50
N LYS A 5 3.97 -22.75 -14.36
CA LYS A 5 4.10 -22.08 -15.67
C LYS A 5 4.12 -20.55 -15.49
N PRO A 6 5.15 -19.85 -16.01
CA PRO A 6 5.18 -18.39 -15.97
C PRO A 6 3.94 -17.84 -16.69
N LEU A 7 3.27 -16.85 -16.09
CA LEU A 7 2.10 -16.23 -16.74
C LEU A 7 2.49 -15.77 -18.15
N SER A 8 1.70 -16.19 -19.12
CA SER A 8 1.86 -15.72 -20.49
C SER A 8 1.67 -14.20 -20.52
N ILE A 9 2.44 -13.54 -21.39
CA ILE A 9 2.42 -12.07 -21.54
C ILE A 9 0.99 -11.59 -21.82
N LEU A 10 0.27 -12.32 -22.67
CA LEU A 10 -1.12 -12.03 -23.01
C LEU A 10 -2.03 -11.98 -21.78
N ARG A 11 -1.88 -12.93 -20.84
CA ARG A 11 -2.65 -12.93 -19.58
C ARG A 11 -2.29 -11.75 -18.70
N ALA A 12 -1.01 -11.39 -18.60
CA ALA A 12 -0.59 -10.24 -17.81
C ALA A 12 -1.14 -8.92 -18.39
N ILE A 13 -1.13 -8.75 -19.72
CA ILE A 13 -1.73 -7.58 -20.37
C ILE A 13 -3.24 -7.54 -20.12
N PHE A 14 -3.92 -8.68 -20.28
CA PHE A 14 -5.35 -8.79 -19.98
C PHE A 14 -5.67 -8.42 -18.52
N ASP A 15 -4.88 -8.90 -17.57
CA ASP A 15 -4.99 -8.53 -16.16
C ASP A 15 -4.82 -7.02 -15.94
N ALA A 16 -3.83 -6.41 -16.58
CA ALA A 16 -3.64 -4.95 -16.50
C ALA A 16 -4.86 -4.20 -17.03
N CYS A 17 -5.38 -4.58 -18.20
CA CYS A 17 -6.54 -3.92 -18.79
C CYS A 17 -7.78 -4.04 -17.89
N ILE A 18 -8.07 -5.23 -17.37
CA ILE A 18 -9.19 -5.44 -16.43
C ILE A 18 -8.95 -4.65 -15.14
N GLY A 19 -7.75 -4.70 -14.59
CA GLY A 19 -7.41 -4.02 -13.35
C GLY A 19 -7.61 -2.51 -13.46
N VAL A 20 -7.09 -1.91 -14.53
CA VAL A 20 -7.26 -0.48 -14.82
C VAL A 20 -8.71 -0.13 -15.08
N LEU A 21 -9.46 -0.94 -15.83
CA LEU A 21 -10.88 -0.71 -16.08
C LEU A 21 -11.70 -0.70 -14.79
N LEU A 22 -11.48 -1.68 -13.91
CA LEU A 22 -12.17 -1.76 -12.61
C LEU A 22 -11.86 -0.54 -11.74
N LEU A 23 -10.59 -0.13 -11.66
CA LEU A 23 -10.19 1.06 -10.91
C LEU A 23 -10.78 2.33 -11.51
N ALA A 24 -10.75 2.47 -12.84
CA ALA A 24 -11.31 3.62 -13.54
C ALA A 24 -12.81 3.76 -13.27
N ILE A 25 -13.58 2.66 -13.29
CA ILE A 25 -15.01 2.68 -12.95
C ILE A 25 -15.21 3.20 -11.52
N VAL A 26 -14.49 2.64 -10.55
CA VAL A 26 -14.61 3.06 -9.14
C VAL A 26 -14.23 4.54 -8.97
N PHE A 27 -13.15 4.98 -9.59
CA PHE A 27 -12.63 6.34 -9.49
C PHE A 27 -13.54 7.37 -10.16
N VAL A 28 -14.13 7.03 -11.31
CA VAL A 28 -15.12 7.88 -12.00
C VAL A 28 -16.38 8.02 -11.15
N VAL A 29 -16.92 6.92 -10.60
CA VAL A 29 -18.09 6.98 -9.72
C VAL A 29 -17.80 7.81 -8.47
N CYS A 30 -16.62 7.64 -7.88
CA CYS A 30 -16.16 8.43 -6.74
C CYS A 30 -16.11 9.94 -7.03
N ALA A 31 -15.66 10.34 -8.23
CA ALA A 31 -15.55 11.74 -8.61
C ALA A 31 -16.88 12.38 -9.07
N GLN A 32 -17.73 11.63 -9.77
CA GLN A 32 -18.93 12.17 -10.42
C GLN A 32 -20.22 11.92 -9.65
N ALA A 33 -20.27 10.87 -8.83
CA ALA A 33 -21.46 10.44 -8.11
C ALA A 33 -21.13 10.03 -6.66
N PRO A 34 -20.64 10.97 -5.81
CA PRO A 34 -20.19 10.68 -4.45
C PRO A 34 -21.28 10.05 -3.58
N PHE A 35 -22.56 10.45 -3.73
CA PHE A 35 -23.67 9.81 -3.03
C PHE A 35 -23.85 8.33 -3.42
N ALA A 36 -23.71 7.99 -4.70
CA ALA A 36 -23.77 6.61 -5.15
C ALA A 36 -22.58 5.80 -4.63
N PHE A 37 -21.39 6.41 -4.60
CA PHE A 37 -20.21 5.79 -4.00
C PHE A 37 -20.43 5.47 -2.52
N ILE A 38 -20.98 6.40 -1.73
CA ILE A 38 -21.29 6.19 -0.31
C ILE A 38 -22.30 5.04 -0.14
N GLY A 39 -23.38 5.01 -0.94
CA GLY A 39 -24.40 3.96 -0.87
C GLY A 39 -23.90 2.56 -1.24
N PHE A 40 -22.93 2.47 -2.15
CA PHE A 40 -22.36 1.21 -2.65
C PHE A 40 -20.88 1.04 -2.29
N MET A 41 -20.46 1.56 -1.13
CA MET A 41 -19.06 1.59 -0.73
C MET A 41 -18.43 0.19 -0.64
N ILE A 42 -19.16 -0.81 -0.13
CA ILE A 42 -18.66 -2.18 0.02
C ILE A 42 -18.39 -2.84 -1.35
N PRO A 43 -19.35 -2.87 -2.31
CA PRO A 43 -19.08 -3.35 -3.66
C PRO A 43 -17.94 -2.63 -4.36
N PHE A 44 -17.92 -1.30 -4.35
CA PHE A 44 -16.87 -0.53 -5.01
C PHE A 44 -15.49 -0.73 -4.34
N GLY A 45 -15.45 -0.88 -3.03
CA GLY A 45 -14.25 -1.26 -2.29
C GLY A 45 -13.72 -2.64 -2.72
N ALA A 46 -14.59 -3.63 -2.86
CA ALA A 46 -14.21 -4.94 -3.39
C ALA A 46 -13.68 -4.84 -4.84
N CYS A 47 -14.36 -4.08 -5.70
CA CYS A 47 -13.89 -3.81 -7.06
C CYS A 47 -12.51 -3.14 -7.08
N ALA A 48 -12.26 -2.17 -6.20
CA ALA A 48 -10.97 -1.50 -6.09
C ALA A 48 -9.84 -2.45 -5.63
N ILE A 49 -10.14 -3.36 -4.69
CA ILE A 49 -9.21 -4.39 -4.23
C ILE A 49 -8.86 -5.35 -5.38
N PHE A 50 -9.86 -5.88 -6.10
CA PHE A 50 -9.62 -6.76 -7.24
C PHE A 50 -8.89 -6.06 -8.38
N GLY A 51 -9.25 -4.80 -8.66
CA GLY A 51 -8.58 -3.97 -9.64
C GLY A 51 -7.09 -3.80 -9.31
N SER A 52 -6.79 -3.40 -8.08
CA SER A 52 -5.41 -3.25 -7.58
C SER A 52 -4.62 -4.56 -7.63
N PHE A 53 -5.25 -5.67 -7.25
CA PHE A 53 -4.63 -7.00 -7.34
C PHE A 53 -4.20 -7.35 -8.76
N PHE A 54 -5.06 -7.12 -9.75
CA PHE A 54 -4.71 -7.37 -11.14
C PHE A 54 -3.61 -6.44 -11.65
N VAL A 55 -3.62 -5.17 -11.27
CA VAL A 55 -2.54 -4.24 -11.64
C VAL A 55 -1.21 -4.65 -11.01
N PHE A 56 -1.19 -5.01 -9.73
CA PHE A 56 0.02 -5.48 -9.06
C PHE A 56 0.54 -6.78 -9.65
N ARG A 57 -0.34 -7.75 -9.88
CA ARG A 57 0.03 -9.02 -10.52
C ARG A 57 0.61 -8.79 -11.91
N SER A 58 -0.05 -7.97 -12.72
CA SER A 58 0.42 -7.64 -14.07
C SER A 58 1.78 -6.95 -14.04
N THR A 59 1.94 -5.94 -13.18
CA THR A 59 3.18 -5.17 -13.08
C THR A 59 4.36 -6.05 -12.70
N LEU A 60 4.22 -6.91 -11.69
CA LEU A 60 5.29 -7.81 -11.26
C LEU A 60 5.66 -8.88 -12.30
N VAL A 61 4.79 -9.13 -13.30
CA VAL A 61 5.06 -10.04 -14.42
C VAL A 61 5.65 -9.31 -15.63
N LEU A 62 5.19 -8.08 -15.91
CA LEU A 62 5.63 -7.31 -17.08
C LEU A 62 6.93 -6.55 -16.82
N LEU A 63 7.09 -5.92 -15.66
CA LEU A 63 8.26 -5.11 -15.32
C LEU A 63 9.58 -5.90 -15.45
N PRO A 64 9.71 -7.12 -14.91
CA PRO A 64 10.89 -7.96 -15.15
C PRO A 64 11.25 -8.17 -16.62
N ARG A 65 10.25 -8.27 -17.50
CA ARG A 65 10.46 -8.50 -18.93
C ARG A 65 10.90 -7.24 -19.65
N VAL A 66 10.42 -6.07 -19.23
CA VAL A 66 10.92 -4.79 -19.72
C VAL A 66 12.37 -4.60 -19.30
N LEU A 67 12.70 -4.88 -18.03
CA LEU A 67 14.07 -4.74 -17.52
C LEU A 67 15.07 -5.67 -18.24
N LYS A 68 14.65 -6.88 -18.64
CA LYS A 68 15.47 -7.81 -19.46
C LYS A 68 15.85 -7.26 -20.84
N LYS A 69 15.07 -6.34 -21.40
CA LYS A 69 15.35 -5.73 -22.71
C LYS A 69 16.35 -4.58 -22.65
N ILE A 70 16.66 -4.08 -21.45
CA ILE A 70 17.56 -2.93 -21.26
C ILE A 70 18.92 -3.48 -20.79
N PRO A 71 19.90 -3.69 -21.70
CA PRO A 71 21.15 -4.38 -21.36
C PRO A 71 21.95 -3.65 -20.28
N GLY A 72 21.92 -2.32 -20.26
CA GLY A 72 22.61 -1.52 -19.24
C GLY A 72 22.06 -1.70 -17.82
N ILE A 73 20.81 -2.12 -17.67
CA ILE A 73 20.21 -2.43 -16.36
C ILE A 73 20.35 -3.93 -16.08
N TRP A 74 20.07 -4.78 -17.07
CA TRP A 74 20.04 -6.24 -16.89
C TRP A 74 21.38 -6.84 -16.49
N TYR A 75 22.47 -6.43 -17.12
CA TYR A 75 23.82 -6.97 -16.86
C TYR A 75 24.56 -6.25 -15.72
N ARG A 76 23.92 -5.29 -15.05
CA ARG A 76 24.54 -4.53 -13.96
C ARG A 76 24.40 -5.27 -12.63
N GLY A 77 25.53 -5.67 -12.04
CA GLY A 77 25.56 -6.30 -10.72
C GLY A 77 24.73 -7.58 -10.65
N LEU A 78 23.85 -7.70 -9.66
CA LEU A 78 22.96 -8.85 -9.48
C LEU A 78 21.54 -8.63 -10.02
N ASN A 79 21.32 -7.62 -10.87
CA ASN A 79 19.97 -7.29 -11.37
C ASN A 79 19.30 -8.48 -12.10
N ALA A 80 20.05 -9.27 -12.86
CA ALA A 80 19.52 -10.48 -13.50
C ALA A 80 18.94 -11.49 -12.48
N PHE A 81 19.57 -11.61 -11.31
CA PHE A 81 19.09 -12.42 -10.20
C PHE A 81 17.86 -11.80 -9.53
N SER A 82 17.93 -10.51 -9.13
CA SER A 82 16.84 -9.82 -8.43
C SER A 82 15.56 -9.79 -9.25
N VAL A 83 15.68 -9.58 -10.57
CA VAL A 83 14.55 -9.55 -11.50
C VAL A 83 13.91 -10.94 -11.65
N ARG A 84 14.70 -12.02 -11.71
CA ARG A 84 14.16 -13.39 -11.73
C ARG A 84 13.51 -13.77 -10.40
N GLN A 85 14.06 -13.28 -9.28
CA GLN A 85 13.49 -13.49 -7.95
C GLN A 85 12.11 -12.83 -7.84
N ALA A 86 11.98 -11.57 -8.28
CA ALA A 86 10.71 -10.85 -8.30
C ALA A 86 9.63 -11.56 -9.15
N GLU A 87 10.02 -12.09 -10.32
CA GLU A 87 9.11 -12.85 -11.20
C GLU A 87 8.59 -14.13 -10.52
N GLY A 88 9.46 -14.86 -9.81
CA GLY A 88 9.10 -16.11 -9.13
C GLY A 88 8.11 -15.94 -7.97
N VAL A 89 8.01 -14.75 -7.40
CA VAL A 89 7.17 -14.47 -6.21
C VAL A 89 6.01 -13.52 -6.50
N ALA A 90 5.84 -13.12 -7.77
CA ALA A 90 4.89 -12.10 -8.21
C ALA A 90 3.46 -12.33 -7.70
N ARG A 91 2.96 -13.58 -7.74
CA ARG A 91 1.59 -13.90 -7.31
C ARG A 91 1.38 -13.68 -5.82
N ASN A 92 2.26 -14.23 -4.98
CA ASN A 92 2.13 -14.08 -3.53
C ASN A 92 2.41 -12.64 -3.11
N ALA A 93 3.36 -11.97 -3.78
CA ALA A 93 3.66 -10.57 -3.54
C ALA A 93 2.48 -9.65 -3.88
N SER A 94 1.83 -9.85 -5.03
CA SER A 94 0.67 -9.03 -5.43
C SER A 94 -0.47 -9.05 -4.41
N LYS A 95 -0.72 -10.19 -3.75
CA LYS A 95 -1.76 -10.30 -2.71
C LYS A 95 -1.46 -9.44 -1.48
N ALA A 96 -0.23 -9.55 -0.96
CA ALA A 96 0.20 -8.79 0.20
C ALA A 96 0.31 -7.28 -0.11
N MET A 97 0.80 -6.92 -1.29
CA MET A 97 0.80 -5.53 -1.78
C MET A 97 -0.61 -4.94 -1.86
N THR A 98 -1.57 -5.69 -2.40
CA THR A 98 -2.99 -5.26 -2.50
C THR A 98 -3.57 -5.01 -1.12
N CYS A 99 -3.38 -5.96 -0.21
CA CYS A 99 -3.88 -5.87 1.16
C CYS A 99 -3.28 -4.65 1.87
N SER A 100 -1.96 -4.45 1.76
CA SER A 100 -1.28 -3.30 2.34
C SER A 100 -1.81 -1.96 1.78
N ALA A 101 -1.90 -1.83 0.45
CA ALA A 101 -2.40 -0.61 -0.18
C ALA A 101 -3.85 -0.29 0.24
N ALA A 102 -4.71 -1.31 0.27
CA ALA A 102 -6.12 -1.17 0.68
C ALA A 102 -6.26 -0.77 2.16
N LEU A 103 -5.60 -1.50 3.07
CA LEU A 103 -5.64 -1.22 4.51
C LEU A 103 -5.08 0.17 4.82
N SER A 104 -3.96 0.53 4.17
CA SER A 104 -3.35 1.82 4.38
C SER A 104 -4.21 2.98 3.86
N SER A 105 -4.79 2.83 2.67
CA SER A 105 -5.68 3.86 2.11
C SER A 105 -6.94 4.04 2.96
N VAL A 106 -7.59 2.94 3.37
CA VAL A 106 -8.77 2.99 4.24
C VAL A 106 -8.41 3.59 5.59
N GLY A 107 -7.31 3.15 6.20
CA GLY A 107 -6.82 3.70 7.47
C GLY A 107 -6.54 5.20 7.38
N MET A 108 -5.88 5.65 6.32
CA MET A 108 -5.60 7.07 6.08
C MET A 108 -6.89 7.88 5.91
N CYS A 109 -7.81 7.46 5.04
CA CYS A 109 -9.09 8.14 4.83
C CYS A 109 -9.92 8.19 6.11
N MET A 110 -9.97 7.08 6.85
CA MET A 110 -10.74 7.00 8.10
C MET A 110 -10.15 7.88 9.20
N PHE A 111 -8.82 8.03 9.28
CA PHE A 111 -8.20 8.97 10.21
C PHE A 111 -8.53 10.42 9.81
N VAL A 112 -8.37 10.78 8.53
CA VAL A 112 -8.71 12.14 8.07
C VAL A 112 -10.17 12.46 8.37
N PHE A 113 -11.09 11.53 8.08
CA PHE A 113 -12.49 11.67 8.42
C PHE A 113 -12.70 11.88 9.93
N ALA A 114 -12.04 11.11 10.79
CA ALA A 114 -12.15 11.26 12.24
C ALA A 114 -11.65 12.61 12.75
N VAL A 115 -10.52 13.11 12.20
CA VAL A 115 -9.96 14.42 12.56
C VAL A 115 -10.89 15.54 12.09
N VAL A 116 -11.37 15.48 10.85
CA VAL A 116 -12.34 16.44 10.32
C VAL A 116 -13.58 16.45 11.21
N LEU A 117 -14.20 15.29 11.44
CA LEU A 117 -15.39 15.18 12.28
C LEU A 117 -15.16 15.78 13.68
N ARG A 118 -14.01 15.48 14.31
CA ARG A 118 -13.62 16.07 15.61
C ARG A 118 -13.56 17.60 15.55
N THR A 119 -12.91 18.17 14.53
CA THR A 119 -12.82 19.63 14.39
C THR A 119 -14.19 20.29 14.25
N GLN A 120 -15.09 19.66 13.48
CA GLN A 120 -16.46 20.18 13.29
C GLN A 120 -17.26 20.14 14.59
N ILE A 121 -17.20 19.03 15.33
CA ILE A 121 -17.91 18.91 16.62
C ILE A 121 -17.41 19.94 17.63
N PHE A 122 -16.09 20.15 17.68
CA PHE A 122 -15.50 21.13 18.58
C PHE A 122 -15.99 22.56 18.28
N GLU A 123 -16.10 22.90 17.00
CA GLU A 123 -16.61 24.21 16.55
C GLU A 123 -18.10 24.38 16.89
N VAL A 124 -18.93 23.37 16.64
CA VAL A 124 -20.36 23.38 17.00
C VAL A 124 -20.56 23.58 18.50
N ILE A 125 -19.86 22.82 19.35
CA ILE A 125 -19.94 22.93 20.82
C ILE A 125 -19.48 24.31 21.30
N SER A 126 -18.48 24.91 20.64
CA SER A 126 -17.97 26.23 21.04
C SER A 126 -18.90 27.37 20.63
N SER A 127 -19.74 27.17 19.60
CA SER A 127 -20.64 28.18 19.03
C SER A 127 -22.01 28.28 19.71
N GLN A 128 -22.44 27.25 20.43
CA GLN A 128 -23.70 27.23 21.17
C GLN A 128 -23.43 27.04 22.66
N ASP A 129 -24.15 27.76 23.53
CA ASP A 129 -24.32 27.42 24.96
C ASP A 129 -25.12 26.09 25.14
N MET A 130 -24.88 25.12 24.26
CA MET A 130 -25.47 23.80 24.30
C MET A 130 -24.70 22.98 25.34
N SER A 131 -25.42 22.33 26.25
CA SER A 131 -24.81 21.45 27.25
C SER A 131 -23.94 20.40 26.55
N ALA A 132 -22.63 20.42 26.83
CA ALA A 132 -21.63 19.56 26.19
C ALA A 132 -21.94 18.05 26.32
N SER A 133 -22.85 17.66 27.22
CA SER A 133 -23.24 16.27 27.49
C SER A 133 -23.95 15.57 26.31
N ASP A 134 -24.75 16.28 25.52
CA ASP A 134 -25.71 15.62 24.60
C ASP A 134 -25.11 15.40 23.20
N VAL A 135 -24.22 16.30 22.75
CA VAL A 135 -23.54 16.21 21.45
C VAL A 135 -22.25 15.37 21.55
N SER A 136 -21.60 15.33 22.72
CA SER A 136 -20.29 14.67 22.87
C SER A 136 -20.34 13.15 22.91
N GLY A 137 -21.44 12.54 23.35
CA GLY A 137 -21.56 11.09 23.55
C GLY A 137 -21.41 10.26 22.27
N PRO A 138 -22.40 10.26 21.35
CA PRO A 138 -22.40 9.39 20.18
C PRO A 138 -21.28 9.74 19.19
N PHE A 139 -21.01 11.03 18.99
CA PHE A 139 -19.95 11.47 18.10
C PHE A 139 -18.54 11.18 18.66
N GLY A 140 -18.35 11.27 19.98
CA GLY A 140 -17.10 10.88 20.64
C GLY A 140 -16.77 9.40 20.43
N VAL A 141 -17.77 8.52 20.52
CA VAL A 141 -17.61 7.08 20.23
C VAL A 141 -17.20 6.85 18.78
N ILE A 142 -17.81 7.56 17.82
CA ILE A 142 -17.46 7.45 16.39
C ILE A 142 -16.02 7.90 16.14
N VAL A 143 -15.64 9.09 16.64
CA VAL A 143 -14.28 9.64 16.46
C VAL A 143 -13.24 8.72 17.08
N PHE A 144 -13.48 8.21 18.29
CA PHE A 144 -12.59 7.27 18.97
C PHE A 144 -12.43 5.98 18.16
N THR A 145 -13.55 5.38 17.74
CA THR A 145 -13.55 4.11 17.00
C THR A 145 -12.84 4.25 15.65
N CYS A 146 -13.14 5.32 14.91
CA CYS A 146 -12.50 5.60 13.62
C CYS A 146 -10.99 5.88 13.78
N SER A 147 -10.59 6.66 14.79
CA SER A 147 -9.17 6.95 15.02
C SER A 147 -8.39 5.70 15.45
N PHE A 148 -8.97 4.89 16.33
CA PHE A 148 -8.37 3.64 16.81
C PHE A 148 -8.15 2.64 15.66
N TYR A 149 -9.21 2.32 14.92
CA TYR A 149 -9.08 1.39 13.80
C TYR A 149 -8.19 1.97 12.69
N ALA A 150 -8.15 3.29 12.49
CA ALA A 150 -7.29 3.90 11.49
C ALA A 150 -5.81 3.61 11.78
N VAL A 151 -5.36 3.88 13.01
CA VAL A 151 -3.98 3.60 13.43
C VAL A 151 -3.67 2.10 13.31
N VAL A 152 -4.60 1.25 13.76
CA VAL A 152 -4.46 -0.20 13.68
C VAL A 152 -4.28 -0.66 12.23
N LEU A 153 -5.12 -0.20 11.29
CA LEU A 153 -5.02 -0.52 9.86
C LEU A 153 -3.72 -0.02 9.23
N LEU A 154 -3.26 1.20 9.59
CA LEU A 154 -2.00 1.76 9.13
C LEU A 154 -0.80 0.91 9.57
N VAL A 155 -0.78 0.48 10.84
CA VAL A 155 0.28 -0.41 11.36
C VAL A 155 0.22 -1.78 10.70
N PHE A 156 -0.96 -2.41 10.62
CA PHE A 156 -1.12 -3.71 9.97
C PHE A 156 -0.67 -3.69 8.51
N SER A 157 -0.99 -2.63 7.76
CA SER A 157 -0.58 -2.49 6.36
C SER A 157 0.94 -2.53 6.17
N SER A 158 1.69 -1.92 7.10
CA SER A 158 3.15 -1.88 7.08
C SER A 158 3.75 -3.22 7.55
N VAL A 159 3.16 -3.81 8.60
CA VAL A 159 3.56 -5.13 9.12
C VAL A 159 3.41 -6.23 8.06
N ILE A 160 2.32 -6.21 7.28
CA ILE A 160 2.09 -7.21 6.21
C ILE A 160 3.24 -7.20 5.20
N LEU A 161 3.66 -6.02 4.73
CA LEU A 161 4.80 -5.93 3.80
C LEU A 161 6.11 -6.33 4.47
N ALA A 162 6.32 -5.92 5.71
CA ALA A 162 7.53 -6.26 6.47
C ALA A 162 7.69 -7.77 6.61
N VAL A 163 6.66 -8.46 7.10
CA VAL A 163 6.65 -9.92 7.26
C VAL A 163 6.85 -10.62 5.91
N GLN A 164 6.14 -10.16 4.88
CA GLN A 164 6.30 -10.72 3.53
C GLN A 164 7.76 -10.61 3.03
N GLN A 165 8.40 -9.46 3.22
CA GLN A 165 9.81 -9.29 2.80
C GLN A 165 10.78 -10.12 3.63
N LEU A 166 10.52 -10.27 4.93
CA LEU A 166 11.33 -11.14 5.79
C LEU A 166 11.22 -12.61 5.37
N SER A 167 10.02 -13.08 5.03
CA SER A 167 9.81 -14.42 4.46
C SER A 167 10.55 -14.58 3.13
N LEU A 168 10.42 -13.60 2.22
CA LEU A 168 11.15 -13.63 0.94
C LEU A 168 12.67 -13.63 1.14
N ALA A 169 13.19 -12.89 2.10
CA ALA A 169 14.62 -12.88 2.42
C ALA A 169 15.08 -14.23 2.99
N ALA A 170 14.28 -14.84 3.87
CA ALA A 170 14.55 -16.16 4.44
C ALA A 170 14.56 -17.25 3.34
N ASP A 171 13.56 -17.27 2.47
CA ASP A 171 13.46 -18.24 1.36
C ASP A 171 14.61 -18.15 0.37
N ASN A 172 15.25 -16.98 0.25
CA ASN A 172 16.35 -16.74 -0.67
C ASN A 172 17.73 -16.75 0.01
N LYS A 173 17.81 -17.08 1.31
CA LYS A 173 19.08 -17.13 2.05
C LYS A 173 20.12 -18.04 1.39
N GLU A 174 19.73 -19.26 1.00
CA GLU A 174 20.62 -20.21 0.33
C GLU A 174 21.12 -19.69 -1.02
N ARG A 175 20.27 -18.99 -1.77
CA ARG A 175 20.64 -18.40 -3.06
C ARG A 175 21.66 -17.27 -2.89
N TYR A 176 21.48 -16.42 -1.88
CA TYR A 176 22.46 -15.40 -1.54
C TYR A 176 23.79 -16.02 -1.08
N TYR A 177 23.74 -17.12 -0.31
CA TYR A 177 24.92 -17.86 0.10
C TYR A 177 25.73 -18.41 -1.09
N LYS A 178 25.06 -19.06 -2.05
CA LYS A 178 25.70 -19.54 -3.29
C LYS A 178 26.33 -18.41 -4.10
N LEU A 179 25.67 -17.26 -4.20
CA LEU A 179 26.24 -16.10 -4.90
C LEU A 179 27.52 -15.59 -4.21
N TYR A 180 27.57 -15.65 -2.87
CA TYR A 180 28.76 -15.30 -2.11
C TYR A 180 29.91 -16.29 -2.34
N GLU A 181 29.64 -17.62 -2.36
CA GLU A 181 30.64 -18.63 -2.71
C GLU A 181 31.19 -18.46 -4.12
N LEU A 182 30.37 -17.94 -5.05
CA LEU A 182 30.79 -17.57 -6.41
C LEU A 182 31.52 -16.22 -6.50
N GLY A 183 31.82 -15.58 -5.37
CA GLY A 183 32.63 -14.36 -5.29
C GLY A 183 31.85 -13.04 -5.23
N ALA A 184 30.52 -13.06 -5.09
CA ALA A 184 29.76 -11.82 -4.92
C ALA A 184 30.04 -11.18 -3.56
N SER A 185 30.50 -9.93 -3.56
CA SER A 185 30.75 -9.19 -2.33
C SER A 185 29.46 -8.92 -1.53
N ARG A 186 29.60 -8.80 -0.19
CA ARG A 186 28.50 -8.46 0.73
C ARG A 186 27.75 -7.20 0.31
N GLU A 187 28.47 -6.23 -0.24
CA GLU A 187 27.90 -4.97 -0.71
C GLU A 187 26.90 -5.19 -1.84
N ILE A 188 27.27 -5.96 -2.87
CA ILE A 188 26.41 -6.22 -4.03
C ILE A 188 25.18 -7.04 -3.61
N LEU A 189 25.35 -8.02 -2.71
CA LEU A 189 24.23 -8.79 -2.16
C LEU A 189 23.26 -7.89 -1.38
N SER A 190 23.78 -6.99 -0.55
CA SER A 190 22.96 -6.06 0.23
C SER A 190 22.22 -5.04 -0.65
N LYS A 191 22.83 -4.58 -1.75
CA LYS A 191 22.17 -3.71 -2.74
C LYS A 191 21.04 -4.42 -3.47
N SER A 192 21.22 -5.69 -3.84
CA SER A 192 20.15 -6.52 -4.42
C SER A 192 18.98 -6.65 -3.45
N LEU A 193 19.27 -6.96 -2.18
CA LEU A 193 18.25 -7.08 -1.14
C LEU A 193 17.52 -5.76 -0.90
N LEU A 194 18.26 -4.65 -0.78
CA LEU A 194 17.71 -3.31 -0.60
C LEU A 194 16.77 -2.94 -1.74
N THR A 195 17.17 -3.20 -2.99
CA THR A 195 16.34 -2.89 -4.16
C THR A 195 15.03 -3.67 -4.13
N GLY A 196 15.07 -4.96 -3.78
CA GLY A 196 13.87 -5.79 -3.65
C GLY A 196 12.91 -5.28 -2.56
N VAL A 197 13.44 -4.98 -1.37
CA VAL A 197 12.65 -4.44 -0.24
C VAL A 197 12.08 -3.07 -0.60
N LEU A 198 12.88 -2.17 -1.18
CA LEU A 198 12.47 -0.83 -1.58
C LEU A 198 11.36 -0.85 -2.62
N CYS A 199 11.53 -1.61 -3.71
CA CYS A 199 10.49 -1.75 -4.72
C CYS A 199 9.18 -2.30 -4.14
N ASN A 200 9.27 -3.24 -3.20
CA ASN A 200 8.09 -3.84 -2.58
C ASN A 200 7.38 -2.94 -1.56
N PHE A 201 8.06 -1.96 -0.96
CA PHE A 201 7.43 -0.94 -0.11
C PHE A 201 6.91 0.25 -0.92
N LEU A 202 7.67 0.69 -1.92
CA LEU A 202 7.34 1.87 -2.72
C LEU A 202 6.09 1.64 -3.58
N PHE A 203 5.95 0.46 -4.19
CA PHE A 203 4.86 0.21 -5.13
C PHE A 203 3.47 0.21 -4.47
N PRO A 204 3.23 -0.47 -3.33
CA PRO A 204 2.00 -0.31 -2.56
C PRO A 204 1.80 1.11 -2.04
N GLY A 205 2.86 1.78 -1.58
CA GLY A 205 2.78 3.15 -1.07
C GLY A 205 2.28 4.15 -2.12
N ILE A 206 2.71 4.02 -3.38
CA ILE A 206 2.18 4.82 -4.50
C ILE A 206 0.68 4.58 -4.66
N PHE A 207 0.24 3.32 -4.60
CA PHE A 207 -1.18 2.97 -4.72
C PHE A 207 -2.01 3.45 -3.52
N THR A 208 -1.45 3.46 -2.32
CA THR A 208 -2.08 4.08 -1.14
C THR A 208 -2.38 5.55 -1.42
N VAL A 209 -1.44 6.31 -1.99
CA VAL A 209 -1.67 7.72 -2.35
C VAL A 209 -2.77 7.85 -3.40
N ILE A 210 -2.73 7.03 -4.46
CA ILE A 210 -3.75 7.04 -5.51
C ILE A 210 -5.14 6.78 -4.93
N HIS A 211 -5.31 5.70 -4.16
CA HIS A 211 -6.60 5.37 -3.54
C HIS A 211 -7.06 6.42 -2.53
N ALA A 212 -6.12 6.98 -1.75
CA ALA A 212 -6.43 8.02 -0.78
C ALA A 212 -6.94 9.30 -1.47
N ILE A 213 -6.40 9.71 -2.62
CA ILE A 213 -6.89 10.89 -3.36
C ILE A 213 -8.38 10.75 -3.65
N PHE A 214 -8.83 9.58 -4.13
CA PHE A 214 -10.25 9.35 -4.40
C PHE A 214 -11.08 9.30 -3.12
N GLY A 215 -10.63 8.59 -2.09
CA GLY A 215 -11.33 8.56 -0.80
C GLY A 215 -11.46 9.94 -0.15
N LEU A 216 -10.42 10.77 -0.26
CA LEU A 216 -10.41 12.13 0.25
C LEU A 216 -11.33 13.07 -0.52
N ASN A 217 -11.57 12.84 -1.81
CA ASN A 217 -12.58 13.60 -2.57
C ASN A 217 -13.99 13.36 -2.01
N VAL A 218 -14.31 12.15 -1.57
CA VAL A 218 -15.60 11.84 -0.93
C VAL A 218 -15.70 12.51 0.44
N ILE A 219 -14.63 12.46 1.24
CA ILE A 219 -14.58 13.15 2.54
C ILE A 219 -14.71 14.66 2.35
N ARG A 220 -14.05 15.24 1.34
CA ARG A 220 -14.16 16.66 0.99
C ARG A 220 -15.59 17.01 0.62
N PHE A 221 -16.22 16.20 -0.24
CA PHE A 221 -17.61 16.39 -0.64
C PHE A 221 -18.52 16.43 0.59
N MET A 222 -18.41 15.44 1.49
CA MET A 222 -19.20 15.42 2.73
C MET A 222 -18.91 16.64 3.63
N SER A 223 -17.64 17.02 3.78
CA SER A 223 -17.23 18.14 4.65
C SER A 223 -17.77 19.48 4.14
N VAL A 224 -17.68 19.74 2.84
CA VAL A 224 -18.13 21.01 2.24
C VAL A 224 -19.65 21.10 2.22
N GLU A 225 -20.34 20.03 1.84
CA GLU A 225 -21.81 20.00 1.78
C GLU A 225 -22.45 20.08 3.17
N MET A 226 -21.86 19.43 4.18
CA MET A 226 -22.45 19.37 5.53
C MET A 226 -21.98 20.50 6.45
N PHE A 227 -20.73 20.95 6.31
CA PHE A 227 -20.08 21.83 7.29
C PHE A 227 -19.36 23.05 6.70
N GLN A 228 -19.27 23.17 5.36
CA GLN A 228 -18.58 24.28 4.68
C GLN A 228 -17.10 24.46 5.08
N THR A 229 -16.46 23.38 5.53
CA THR A 229 -15.08 23.40 6.03
C THR A 229 -14.10 22.67 5.14
N ALA A 230 -12.88 23.21 5.09
CA ALA A 230 -11.75 22.67 4.37
C ALA A 230 -11.13 21.46 5.11
N ILE A 231 -10.80 20.40 4.37
CA ILE A 231 -10.21 19.17 4.93
C ILE A 231 -8.68 19.17 4.89
N GLU A 232 -8.09 20.07 4.10
CA GLU A 232 -6.67 20.15 3.77
C GLU A 232 -5.75 20.22 5.01
N PRO A 233 -6.08 20.99 6.06
CA PRO A 233 -5.27 21.02 7.28
C PRO A 233 -5.19 19.66 7.98
N SER A 234 -6.23 18.82 7.86
CA SER A 234 -6.32 17.49 8.47
C SER A 234 -5.58 16.41 7.67
N ILE A 235 -5.35 16.62 6.37
CA ILE A 235 -4.68 15.64 5.50
C ILE A 235 -3.20 15.50 5.84
N TRP A 236 -2.48 16.62 5.95
CA TRP A 236 -1.03 16.63 6.12
C TRP A 236 -0.51 15.85 7.34
N PRO A 237 -1.03 16.04 8.57
CA PRO A 237 -0.54 15.28 9.72
C PRO A 237 -0.79 13.77 9.58
N VAL A 238 -1.95 13.37 9.02
CA VAL A 238 -2.25 11.96 8.78
C VAL A 238 -1.35 11.38 7.69
N ALA A 239 -1.12 12.10 6.59
CA ALA A 239 -0.23 11.67 5.52
C ALA A 239 1.21 11.47 6.01
N LEU A 240 1.70 12.37 6.86
CA LEU A 240 3.01 12.25 7.49
C LEU A 240 3.06 11.04 8.42
N LEU A 241 2.02 10.78 9.22
CA LEU A 241 1.93 9.59 10.07
C LEU A 241 1.94 8.29 9.24
N THR A 242 1.16 8.24 8.16
CA THR A 242 1.13 7.10 7.24
C THR A 242 2.50 6.86 6.61
N LEU A 243 3.14 7.92 6.09
CA LEU A 243 4.49 7.84 5.51
C LEU A 243 5.51 7.38 6.56
N PHE A 244 5.46 7.94 7.76
CA PHE A 244 6.33 7.56 8.87
C PHE A 244 6.22 6.06 9.19
N GLY A 245 5.00 5.52 9.26
CA GLY A 245 4.78 4.08 9.44
C GLY A 245 5.47 3.23 8.37
N PHE A 246 5.28 3.55 7.09
CA PHE A 246 5.95 2.85 5.99
C PHE A 246 7.47 2.94 6.09
N VAL A 247 8.01 4.13 6.36
CA VAL A 247 9.46 4.36 6.43
C VAL A 247 10.09 3.61 7.60
N VAL A 248 9.49 3.65 8.79
CA VAL A 248 9.98 2.91 9.97
C VAL A 248 10.00 1.41 9.68
N TYR A 249 8.89 0.85 9.18
CA TYR A 249 8.83 -0.57 8.86
C TYR A 249 9.74 -0.96 7.72
N PHE A 250 9.97 -0.09 6.74
CA PHE A 250 10.97 -0.31 5.68
C PHE A 250 12.37 -0.51 6.27
N PHE A 251 12.81 0.37 7.17
CA PHE A 251 14.13 0.26 7.80
C PHE A 251 14.25 -1.00 8.69
N ILE A 252 13.25 -1.28 9.53
CA ILE A 252 13.20 -2.49 10.35
C ILE A 252 13.31 -3.73 9.46
N THR A 253 12.55 -3.76 8.37
CA THR A 253 12.53 -4.86 7.40
C THR A 253 13.88 -5.05 6.73
N TYR A 254 14.49 -3.98 6.22
CA TYR A 254 15.78 -4.07 5.53
C TYR A 254 16.88 -4.55 6.47
N ILE A 255 16.95 -4.01 7.69
CA ILE A 255 17.95 -4.42 8.69
C ILE A 255 17.74 -5.88 9.08
N GLY A 256 16.49 -6.28 9.36
CA GLY A 256 16.15 -7.67 9.71
C GLY A 256 16.45 -8.65 8.57
N ALA A 257 16.06 -8.31 7.34
CA ALA A 257 16.32 -9.11 6.15
C ALA A 257 17.84 -9.23 5.89
N LYS A 258 18.59 -8.13 6.00
CA LYS A 258 20.05 -8.11 5.80
C LYS A 258 20.73 -9.01 6.83
N LYS A 259 20.37 -8.89 8.11
CA LYS A 259 20.91 -9.73 9.17
C LYS A 259 20.60 -11.21 8.92
N ASN A 260 19.37 -11.56 8.58
CA ASN A 260 18.96 -12.96 8.45
C ASN A 260 19.47 -13.62 7.15
N ALA A 261 19.38 -12.92 6.02
CA ALA A 261 19.74 -13.47 4.72
C ALA A 261 21.25 -13.40 4.42
N LEU A 262 21.97 -12.41 4.99
CA LEU A 262 23.39 -12.18 4.69
C LEU A 262 24.32 -12.46 5.89
N SER A 263 23.80 -12.87 7.05
CA SER A 263 24.58 -13.58 8.08
C SER A 263 24.93 -14.96 7.56
N MET A 264 25.93 -15.02 6.69
CA MET A 264 26.56 -16.28 6.34
C MET A 264 27.58 -16.53 7.42
N HIS A 265 27.46 -17.67 8.10
CA HIS A 265 28.37 -18.08 9.15
C HIS A 265 29.81 -17.98 8.63
N ILE A 266 30.56 -17.05 9.21
CA ILE A 266 31.94 -17.27 9.59
C ILE A 266 31.88 -18.11 10.86
#